data_AF-A0A1Q9NSE9-F1
#
_entry.id   AF-A0A1Q9NSE9-F1
#
_cell.length_a   1.000
_cell.length_b   1.000
_cell.length_c   1.000
_cell.angle_alpha   90.00
_cell.angle_beta   90.00
_cell.angle_gamma   90.00
#
_symmetry.space_group_name_H-M   'P 1'
#
loop_
_entity.id
_entity.type
_entity.pdbx_description
1 polymer ?
#
loop_
_entity_poly.entity_id
_entity_poly.type
_entity_poly.pdbx_seq_one_letter_code
_entity_poly.pdbx_strand_id
1 'polypeptide(L)'
;MVWCTVIPPGELGKLVEFEDDLRAVNQTYEDWLVSMRGKSLVGSGIGVLLDRIRILMINIGIACAMNRDLAEEIQAILSVNLRKRALDIVSQLPDEPLEKLAVKETLSAFFSELRFTRDIFPEEEIGKATPEKVKSSGKSGAKKGRFGKALGSVKGSSKTVDRQRIAEAAVLESSNVLKRIYMRLLSPDPWGDY
;
A
#
# COMPACT_ATOMS: atom_id res chain seq x y z
N MET A 1 21.93 8.94 -18.94
CA MET A 1 20.80 8.40 -18.16
C MET A 1 21.34 7.72 -16.93
N VAL A 2 21.14 8.36 -15.78
CA VAL A 2 21.51 7.79 -14.48
C VAL A 2 20.47 6.76 -14.09
N TRP A 3 20.94 5.55 -13.80
CA TRP A 3 20.12 4.50 -13.22
C TRP A 3 19.81 4.85 -11.75
N CYS A 4 18.53 4.93 -11.41
CA CYS A 4 18.06 5.23 -10.05
C CYS A 4 17.06 4.14 -9.65
N THR A 5 17.51 3.11 -8.91
CA THR A 5 16.73 1.90 -8.62
C THR A 5 15.44 2.18 -7.87
N VAL A 6 15.45 3.23 -7.03
CA VAL A 6 14.26 3.66 -6.29
C VAL A 6 13.18 4.21 -7.22
N ILE A 7 13.51 4.74 -8.40
CA ILE A 7 12.53 5.27 -9.35
C ILE A 7 12.04 4.14 -10.26
N PRO A 8 10.71 3.93 -10.38
CA PRO A 8 10.16 2.98 -11.34
C PRO A 8 10.66 3.25 -12.77
N PRO A 9 11.08 2.24 -13.55
CA PRO A 9 11.64 2.46 -14.88
C PRO A 9 10.74 3.25 -15.83
N GLY A 10 9.42 3.06 -15.75
CA GLY A 10 8.44 3.79 -16.56
C GLY A 10 8.30 5.28 -16.22
N GLU A 11 8.85 5.72 -15.09
CA GLU A 11 8.78 7.09 -14.59
C GLU A 11 10.09 7.87 -14.82
N LEU A 12 11.21 7.18 -15.10
CA LEU A 12 12.53 7.80 -15.31
C LEU A 12 12.52 8.85 -16.42
N GLY A 13 11.70 8.68 -17.46
CA GLY A 13 11.57 9.62 -18.57
C GLY A 13 11.11 11.02 -18.14
N LYS A 14 10.40 11.12 -17.01
CA LYS A 14 9.92 12.40 -16.44
C LYS A 14 11.02 13.17 -15.70
N LEU A 15 12.13 12.51 -15.36
CA LEU A 15 13.17 13.06 -14.49
C LEU A 15 14.49 13.30 -15.23
N VAL A 16 14.50 13.18 -16.56
CA VAL A 16 15.71 13.25 -17.39
C VAL A 16 16.45 14.58 -17.26
N GLU A 17 15.72 15.67 -17.03
CA GLU A 17 16.32 17.01 -16.84
C GLU A 17 17.08 17.17 -15.51
N PHE A 18 16.91 16.22 -14.58
CA PHE A 18 17.51 16.23 -13.24
C PHE A 18 18.63 15.20 -13.08
N GLU A 19 19.32 14.84 -14.17
CA GLU A 19 20.28 13.72 -14.18
C GLU A 19 21.36 13.82 -13.07
N ASP A 20 21.86 15.02 -12.78
CA ASP A 20 22.87 15.23 -11.73
C ASP A 20 22.30 14.98 -10.32
N ASP A 21 21.08 15.48 -10.04
CA ASP A 21 20.40 15.29 -8.76
C ASP A 21 19.98 13.83 -8.54
N LEU A 22 19.60 13.11 -9.61
CA LEU A 22 19.22 11.69 -9.55
C LEU A 22 20.34 10.78 -9.03
N ARG A 23 21.61 11.17 -9.20
CA ARG A 23 22.75 10.44 -8.61
C ARG A 23 22.74 10.51 -7.09
N ALA A 24 22.46 11.69 -6.54
CA ALA A 24 22.36 11.88 -5.09
C ALA A 24 21.16 11.10 -4.52
N VAL A 25 20.03 11.08 -5.23
CA VAL A 25 18.86 10.27 -4.87
C VAL A 25 19.21 8.77 -4.86
N ASN A 26 19.89 8.28 -5.90
CA ASN A 26 20.27 6.87 -5.96
C ASN A 26 21.22 6.49 -4.82
N GLN A 27 22.24 7.31 -4.56
CA GLN A 27 23.16 7.07 -3.43
C GLN A 27 22.42 7.04 -2.10
N THR A 28 21.49 7.97 -1.89
CA THR A 28 20.68 8.05 -0.67
C THR A 28 19.83 6.81 -0.48
N TYR A 29 19.28 6.26 -1.56
CA TYR A 29 18.55 5.00 -1.51
C TYR A 29 19.46 3.83 -1.16
N GLU A 30 20.65 3.73 -1.76
CA GLU A 30 21.63 2.67 -1.42
C GLU A 30 22.06 2.76 0.05
N ASP A 31 22.28 3.96 0.58
CA ASP A 31 22.58 4.16 2.01
C ASP A 31 21.42 3.70 2.89
N TRP A 32 20.19 4.01 2.50
CA TRP A 32 19.00 3.50 3.16
C TRP A 32 18.95 1.97 3.10
N LEU A 33 19.19 1.33 1.95
CA LEU A 33 19.23 -0.13 1.80
C LEU A 33 20.24 -0.76 2.77
N VAL A 34 21.46 -0.24 2.82
CA VAL A 34 22.52 -0.71 3.73
C VAL A 34 22.06 -0.60 5.18
N SER A 35 21.47 0.53 5.58
CA SER A 35 20.96 0.74 6.93
C SER A 35 19.81 -0.20 7.32
N MET A 36 19.07 -0.70 6.32
CA MET A 36 17.85 -1.47 6.50
C MET A 36 18.05 -2.99 6.43
N ARG A 37 19.08 -3.49 5.73
CA ARG A 37 19.36 -4.93 5.56
C ARG A 37 19.61 -5.68 6.88
N GLY A 38 20.10 -5.00 7.92
CA GLY A 38 20.32 -5.57 9.25
C GLY A 38 19.10 -5.52 10.18
N LYS A 39 18.01 -4.87 9.78
CA LYS A 39 16.85 -4.67 10.66
C LYS A 39 15.84 -5.80 10.51
N SER A 40 15.46 -6.43 11.62
CA SER A 40 14.45 -7.48 11.62
C SER A 40 13.11 -6.99 11.04
N LEU A 41 12.46 -7.86 10.28
CA LEU A 41 11.06 -7.74 9.85
C LEU A 41 10.13 -8.62 10.67
N VAL A 42 10.68 -9.68 11.28
CA VAL A 42 9.92 -10.58 12.16
C VAL A 42 9.56 -9.80 13.42
N GLY A 43 8.28 -9.81 13.78
CA GLY A 43 7.74 -9.04 14.90
C GLY A 43 7.62 -7.54 14.68
N SER A 44 8.02 -7.00 13.52
CA SER A 44 7.80 -5.58 13.20
C SER A 44 6.32 -5.33 12.94
N GLY A 45 5.74 -4.41 13.70
CA GLY A 45 4.39 -3.89 13.49
C GLY A 45 4.34 -2.84 12.38
N ILE A 46 3.12 -2.48 11.99
CA ILE A 46 2.83 -1.52 10.92
C ILE A 46 3.53 -0.16 11.12
N GLY A 47 3.48 0.42 12.32
CA GLY A 47 4.09 1.73 12.60
C GLY A 47 5.60 1.77 12.30
N VAL A 48 6.33 0.72 12.70
CA VAL A 48 7.77 0.60 12.44
C VAL A 48 8.05 0.50 10.93
N LEU A 49 7.24 -0.26 10.19
CA LEU A 49 7.44 -0.44 8.75
C LEU A 49 7.17 0.86 7.98
N LEU A 50 6.11 1.58 8.36
CA LEU A 50 5.79 2.89 7.78
C LEU A 50 6.85 3.92 8.09
N ASP A 51 7.37 3.95 9.32
CA ASP A 51 8.43 4.88 9.68
C ASP A 51 9.72 4.64 8.89
N ARG A 52 10.08 3.37 8.64
CA ARG A 52 11.24 3.06 7.78
C ARG A 52 11.05 3.57 6.34
N ILE A 53 9.84 3.44 5.78
CA ILE A 53 9.51 4.00 4.46
C ILE A 53 9.50 5.53 4.53
N ARG A 54 8.96 6.13 5.59
CA ARG A 54 8.96 7.58 5.79
C ARG A 54 10.37 8.15 5.85
N ILE A 55 11.29 7.48 6.56
CA ILE A 55 12.71 7.84 6.61
C ILE A 55 13.33 7.84 5.21
N LEU A 56 12.98 6.86 4.37
CA LEU A 56 13.41 6.88 2.96
C LEU A 56 12.92 8.15 2.25
N MET A 57 11.64 8.47 2.36
CA MET A 57 11.05 9.65 1.72
C MET A 57 11.70 10.95 2.20
N ILE A 58 11.99 11.06 3.50
CA ILE A 58 12.68 12.20 4.11
C ILE A 58 14.10 12.31 3.56
N ASN A 59 14.85 11.20 3.54
CA ASN A 59 16.22 11.19 3.05
C ASN A 59 16.29 11.61 1.58
N ILE A 60 15.36 11.12 0.74
CA ILE A 60 15.23 11.57 -0.65
C ILE A 60 14.97 13.07 -0.74
N GLY A 61 14.09 13.60 0.10
CA GLY A 61 13.83 15.04 0.17
C GLY A 61 15.07 15.85 0.52
N ILE A 62 15.90 15.35 1.46
CA ILE A 62 17.18 15.95 1.83
C ILE A 62 18.19 15.88 0.68
N ALA A 63 18.25 14.75 -0.03
CA ALA A 63 19.12 14.58 -1.20
C ALA A 63 18.80 15.58 -2.32
N CYS A 64 17.53 15.97 -2.43
CA CYS A 64 17.03 16.97 -3.37
C CYS A 64 16.97 18.38 -2.79
N ALA A 65 17.65 18.70 -1.67
CA ALA A 65 17.40 19.94 -0.92
C ALA A 65 17.50 21.25 -1.74
N MET A 66 18.26 21.26 -2.84
CA MET A 66 18.38 22.41 -3.73
C MET A 66 17.32 22.46 -4.84
N ASN A 67 16.54 21.40 -4.99
CA ASN A 67 15.55 21.20 -6.03
C ASN A 67 14.26 20.62 -5.45
N ARG A 68 13.42 21.53 -4.94
CA ARG A 68 12.17 21.18 -4.26
C ARG A 68 11.17 20.49 -5.20
N ASP A 69 11.10 20.93 -6.45
CA ASP A 69 10.16 20.38 -7.43
C ASP A 69 10.51 18.91 -7.73
N LEU A 70 11.80 18.60 -7.88
CA LEU A 70 12.27 17.21 -8.00
C LEU A 70 11.93 16.38 -6.75
N ALA A 71 12.15 16.93 -5.55
CA ALA A 71 11.83 16.24 -4.31
C ALA A 71 10.35 15.86 -4.23
N GLU A 72 9.46 16.82 -4.55
CA GLU A 72 8.02 16.62 -4.55
C GLU A 72 7.58 15.62 -5.62
N GLU A 73 8.15 15.70 -6.83
CA GLU A 73 7.84 14.77 -7.93
C GLU A 73 8.27 13.34 -7.60
N ILE A 74 9.49 13.13 -7.09
CA ILE A 74 9.96 11.79 -6.70
C ILE A 74 9.09 11.24 -5.57
N GLN A 75 8.81 12.03 -4.52
CA GLN A 75 7.96 11.58 -3.43
C GLN A 75 6.54 11.25 -3.90
N ALA A 76 6.01 11.98 -4.89
CA ALA A 76 4.72 11.67 -5.50
C ALA A 76 4.77 10.35 -6.28
N ILE A 77 5.77 10.16 -7.15
CA ILE A 77 5.99 8.93 -7.92
C ILE A 77 6.06 7.71 -6.99
N LEU A 78 6.88 7.78 -5.95
CA LEU A 78 7.06 6.70 -4.99
C LEU A 78 5.76 6.42 -4.23
N SER A 79 5.09 7.47 -3.73
CA SER A 79 3.83 7.30 -2.99
C SER A 79 2.74 6.64 -3.84
N VAL A 80 2.61 7.03 -5.11
CA VAL A 80 1.63 6.45 -6.04
C VAL A 80 1.95 4.98 -6.31
N ASN A 81 3.21 4.64 -6.60
CA ASN A 81 3.60 3.28 -6.94
C ASN A 81 3.54 2.34 -5.72
N LEU A 82 3.95 2.80 -4.54
CA LEU A 82 3.80 2.06 -3.28
C LEU A 82 2.33 1.81 -2.95
N ARG A 83 1.47 2.81 -3.13
CA ARG A 83 0.01 2.68 -2.95
C ARG A 83 -0.57 1.66 -3.91
N LYS A 84 -0.26 1.77 -5.20
CA LYS A 84 -0.72 0.84 -6.23
C LYS A 84 -0.35 -0.60 -5.85
N ARG A 85 0.92 -0.83 -5.50
CA ARG A 85 1.40 -2.15 -5.09
C ARG A 85 0.73 -2.66 -3.81
N ALA A 86 0.48 -1.79 -2.83
CA ALA A 86 -0.27 -2.16 -1.63
C ALA A 86 -1.69 -2.63 -1.98
N LEU A 87 -2.39 -1.88 -2.83
CA LEU A 87 -3.73 -2.22 -3.29
C LEU A 87 -3.75 -3.49 -4.14
N ASP A 88 -2.73 -3.72 -4.96
CA ASP A 88 -2.59 -4.97 -5.73
C ASP A 88 -2.44 -6.18 -4.79
N ILE A 89 -1.63 -6.07 -3.73
CA ILE A 89 -1.50 -7.12 -2.71
C ILE A 89 -2.84 -7.34 -1.98
N VAL A 90 -3.53 -6.26 -1.60
CA VAL A 90 -4.83 -6.33 -0.92
C VAL A 90 -5.90 -6.96 -1.83
N SER A 91 -5.86 -6.69 -3.14
CA SER A 91 -6.82 -7.25 -4.10
C SER A 91 -6.79 -8.78 -4.16
N GLN A 92 -5.64 -9.38 -3.83
CA GLN A 92 -5.43 -10.83 -3.80
C GLN A 92 -5.90 -11.48 -2.48
N LEU A 93 -6.30 -10.69 -1.48
CA LEU A 93 -6.86 -11.23 -0.23
C LEU A 93 -8.22 -11.88 -0.48
N PRO A 94 -8.57 -12.92 0.30
CA PRO A 94 -9.82 -13.64 0.11
C PRO A 94 -11.04 -12.78 0.44
N ASP A 95 -12.10 -12.96 -0.35
CA ASP A 95 -13.41 -12.32 -0.14
C ASP A 95 -14.35 -13.16 0.75
N GLU A 96 -13.93 -14.35 1.15
CA GLU A 96 -14.70 -15.26 2.01
C GLU A 96 -13.81 -15.83 3.13
N PRO A 97 -14.33 -15.99 4.36
CA PRO A 97 -15.67 -15.60 4.83
C PRO A 97 -15.83 -14.06 4.96
N LEU A 98 -17.00 -13.59 5.39
CA LEU A 98 -17.35 -12.15 5.45
C LEU A 98 -16.33 -11.29 6.21
N GLU A 99 -15.72 -11.85 7.24
CA GLU A 99 -14.68 -11.18 8.03
C GLU A 99 -13.45 -10.88 7.18
N LYS A 100 -13.10 -11.75 6.23
CA LYS A 100 -11.99 -11.53 5.30
C LYS A 100 -12.32 -10.46 4.28
N LEU A 101 -13.56 -10.43 3.79
CA LEU A 101 -14.04 -9.32 2.94
C LEU A 101 -13.98 -7.98 3.69
N ALA A 102 -14.42 -7.94 4.95
CA ALA A 102 -14.37 -6.73 5.77
C ALA A 102 -12.92 -6.24 5.98
N VAL A 103 -11.99 -7.15 6.27
CA VAL A 103 -10.56 -6.83 6.36
C VAL A 103 -10.05 -6.28 5.03
N LYS A 104 -10.38 -6.93 3.91
CA LYS A 104 -9.97 -6.48 2.58
C LYS A 104 -10.49 -5.08 2.26
N GLU A 105 -11.79 -4.81 2.48
CA GLU A 105 -12.38 -3.48 2.28
C GLU A 105 -11.70 -2.42 3.18
N THR A 106 -11.44 -2.76 4.44
CA THR A 106 -10.73 -1.89 5.40
C THR A 106 -9.33 -1.54 4.89
N LEU A 107 -8.56 -2.54 4.44
CA LEU A 107 -7.21 -2.34 3.93
C LEU A 107 -7.21 -1.56 2.62
N SER A 108 -8.17 -1.82 1.72
CA SER A 108 -8.33 -1.04 0.49
C SER A 108 -8.55 0.43 0.79
N ALA A 109 -9.45 0.75 1.72
CA ALA A 109 -9.69 2.12 2.17
C ALA A 109 -8.43 2.74 2.82
N PHE A 110 -7.81 2.04 3.78
CA PHE A 110 -6.61 2.52 4.46
C PHE A 110 -5.46 2.82 3.49
N PHE A 111 -5.10 1.88 2.61
CA PHE A 111 -3.99 2.08 1.68
C PHE A 111 -4.31 3.10 0.59
N SER A 112 -5.58 3.27 0.19
CA SER A 112 -5.96 4.28 -0.78
C SER A 112 -5.67 5.70 -0.29
N GLU A 113 -5.89 5.96 1.01
CA GLU A 113 -5.68 7.28 1.62
C GLU A 113 -4.30 7.45 2.27
N LEU A 114 -3.53 6.36 2.40
CA LEU A 114 -2.23 6.36 3.06
C LEU A 114 -1.26 7.34 2.41
N ARG A 115 -0.61 8.16 3.25
CA ARG A 115 0.45 9.11 2.88
C ARG A 115 1.78 8.68 3.51
N PHE A 116 2.66 8.07 2.72
CA PHE A 116 3.96 7.57 3.18
C PHE A 116 4.94 8.66 3.68
N THR A 117 4.65 9.93 3.40
CA THR A 117 5.47 11.08 3.82
C THR A 117 5.03 11.71 5.14
N ARG A 118 3.95 11.24 5.77
CA ARG A 118 3.40 11.81 7.00
C ARG A 118 3.50 10.86 8.17
N ASP A 119 3.54 11.43 9.36
CA ASP A 119 3.28 10.66 10.57
C ASP A 119 1.82 10.24 10.61
N ILE A 120 1.58 8.98 10.97
CA ILE A 120 0.25 8.42 11.11
C ILE A 120 0.23 7.47 12.31
N PHE A 121 -0.92 7.40 12.98
CA PHE A 121 -1.21 6.37 13.98
C PHE A 121 -2.00 5.25 13.28
N PRO A 122 -1.34 4.16 12.83
CA PRO A 122 -1.97 3.23 11.89
C PRO A 122 -3.20 2.54 12.46
N GLU A 123 -3.19 2.22 13.76
CA GLU A 123 -4.31 1.61 14.47
C GLU A 123 -5.55 2.52 14.45
N GLU A 124 -5.37 3.82 14.64
CA GLU A 124 -6.46 4.79 14.58
C GLU A 124 -7.02 4.95 13.17
N GLU A 125 -6.13 5.07 12.17
CA GLU A 125 -6.52 5.24 10.77
C GLU A 125 -7.21 3.99 10.22
N ILE A 126 -6.74 2.79 10.57
CA ILE A 126 -7.41 1.52 10.26
C ILE A 126 -8.76 1.45 10.97
N GLY A 127 -8.83 1.88 12.23
CA GLY A 127 -10.09 1.93 12.98
C GLY A 127 -11.13 2.82 12.30
N LYS A 128 -10.72 3.97 11.73
CA LYS A 128 -11.58 4.88 10.94
C LYS A 128 -12.01 4.27 9.61
N ALA A 129 -11.12 3.52 8.96
CA ALA A 129 -11.38 2.86 7.68
C ALA A 129 -12.27 1.60 7.79
N THR A 130 -12.44 1.05 9.00
CA THR A 130 -13.18 -0.21 9.20
C THR A 130 -14.69 -0.01 9.01
N PRO A 131 -15.35 -0.76 8.10
CA PRO A 131 -16.77 -0.61 7.85
C PRO A 131 -17.62 -1.23 8.98
N GLU A 132 -18.78 -0.63 9.24
CA GLU A 132 -19.77 -1.21 10.18
C GLU A 132 -20.55 -2.39 9.55
N LYS A 133 -20.71 -2.37 8.23
CA LYS A 133 -21.45 -3.39 7.49
C LYS A 133 -20.82 -3.65 6.14
N VAL A 134 -20.83 -4.93 5.75
CA VAL A 134 -20.28 -5.39 4.47
C VAL A 134 -21.41 -5.95 3.62
N LYS A 135 -21.40 -5.66 2.31
CA LYS A 135 -22.34 -6.27 1.38
C LYS A 135 -21.83 -7.66 1.06
N SER A 136 -22.54 -8.71 1.48
CA SER A 136 -22.16 -10.05 1.02
C SER A 136 -22.40 -10.09 -0.49
N SER A 137 -21.35 -10.33 -1.28
CA SER A 137 -21.52 -10.71 -2.67
C SER A 137 -22.26 -12.05 -2.66
N GLY A 138 -23.58 -11.99 -2.76
CA GLY A 138 -24.40 -13.17 -2.90
C GLY A 138 -24.02 -13.83 -4.22
N LYS A 139 -23.06 -14.76 -4.20
CA LYS A 139 -23.13 -15.91 -5.11
C LYS A 139 -24.35 -16.70 -4.65
N SER A 140 -25.53 -16.19 -5.00
CA SER A 140 -26.72 -17.01 -5.03
C SER A 140 -26.34 -18.20 -5.91
N GLY A 141 -26.30 -19.39 -5.34
CA GLY A 141 -26.44 -20.62 -6.09
C GLY A 141 -27.81 -20.60 -6.75
N ALA A 142 -27.98 -19.78 -7.78
CA ALA A 142 -29.16 -19.73 -8.60
C ALA A 142 -29.11 -20.96 -9.50
N LYS A 143 -29.57 -22.09 -8.95
CA LYS A 143 -30.15 -23.15 -9.77
C LYS A 143 -31.05 -22.46 -10.79
N LYS A 144 -30.71 -22.58 -12.07
CA LYS A 144 -31.47 -22.08 -13.23
C LYS A 144 -32.90 -22.65 -13.17
N GLY A 145 -33.79 -21.94 -12.48
CA GLY A 145 -35.23 -22.04 -12.66
C GLY A 145 -35.63 -21.06 -13.76
N ARG A 146 -35.85 -21.58 -14.96
CA ARG A 146 -36.65 -20.90 -16.01
C ARG A 146 -37.97 -20.50 -15.36
N PHE A 147 -38.30 -19.20 -15.34
CA PHE A 147 -39.64 -18.57 -15.35
C PHE A 147 -39.65 -17.30 -14.50
N GLY A 148 -40.09 -16.19 -15.10
CA GLY A 148 -40.62 -15.03 -14.38
C GLY A 148 -39.74 -13.78 -14.42
N LYS A 149 -40.06 -12.89 -15.36
CA LYS A 149 -39.77 -11.45 -15.26
C LYS A 149 -40.31 -10.91 -13.92
N ALA A 150 -39.44 -10.37 -13.07
CA ALA A 150 -39.83 -9.39 -12.06
C ALA A 150 -38.64 -8.44 -11.81
N LEU A 151 -38.82 -7.17 -12.16
CA LEU A 151 -37.97 -6.07 -11.73
C LEU A 151 -37.95 -6.03 -10.19
N GLY A 152 -36.84 -6.43 -9.60
CA GLY A 152 -36.56 -6.25 -8.18
C GLY A 152 -35.07 -6.05 -8.01
N SER A 153 -34.68 -4.83 -7.64
CA SER A 153 -33.34 -4.51 -7.16
C SER A 153 -32.84 -5.66 -6.26
N VAL A 154 -31.75 -6.32 -6.67
CA VAL A 154 -31.05 -7.30 -5.83
C VAL A 154 -30.50 -6.52 -4.65
N LYS A 155 -31.31 -6.41 -3.59
CA LYS A 155 -30.96 -5.76 -2.34
C LYS A 155 -29.92 -6.66 -1.67
N GLY A 156 -28.65 -6.46 -2.01
CA GLY A 156 -27.54 -7.19 -1.39
C GLY A 156 -27.69 -7.11 0.12
N SER A 157 -27.82 -8.26 0.79
CA SER A 157 -27.96 -8.30 2.24
C SER A 157 -26.66 -7.77 2.86
N SER A 158 -26.71 -6.56 3.39
CA SER A 158 -25.63 -5.99 4.18
C SER A 158 -25.63 -6.68 5.54
N LYS A 159 -24.50 -7.26 5.93
CA LYS A 159 -24.33 -7.94 7.22
C LYS A 159 -23.42 -7.10 8.11
N THR A 160 -23.81 -6.96 9.37
CA THR A 160 -23.01 -6.31 10.41
C THR A 160 -21.80 -7.18 10.75
N VAL A 161 -20.65 -6.54 10.95
CA VAL A 161 -19.40 -7.20 11.33
C VAL A 161 -18.89 -6.63 12.66
N ASP A 162 -18.10 -7.40 13.39
CA ASP A 162 -17.44 -6.95 14.61
C ASP A 162 -16.28 -6.01 14.27
N ARG A 163 -16.55 -4.70 14.34
CA ARG A 163 -15.58 -3.66 13.96
C ARG A 163 -14.25 -3.77 14.70
N GLN A 164 -14.26 -4.10 15.99
CA GLN A 164 -13.02 -4.20 16.76
C GLN A 164 -12.17 -5.36 16.26
N ARG A 165 -12.80 -6.53 16.11
CA ARG A 165 -12.12 -7.73 15.61
C ARG A 165 -11.60 -7.54 14.18
N ILE A 166 -12.35 -6.86 13.31
CA ILE A 166 -11.91 -6.54 11.95
C ILE A 166 -10.72 -5.58 11.97
N ALA A 167 -10.75 -4.53 12.81
CA ALA A 167 -9.65 -3.58 12.93
C ALA A 167 -8.36 -4.26 13.41
N GLU A 168 -8.44 -5.09 14.46
CA GLU A 168 -7.28 -5.85 14.96
C GLU A 168 -6.70 -6.78 13.88
N ALA A 169 -7.56 -7.49 13.14
CA ALA A 169 -7.14 -8.33 12.03
C ALA A 169 -6.52 -7.52 10.88
N ALA A 170 -7.07 -6.35 10.57
CA ALA A 170 -6.54 -5.45 9.55
C ALA A 170 -5.19 -4.84 9.94
N VAL A 171 -4.93 -4.57 11.23
CA VAL A 171 -3.59 -4.14 11.72
C VAL A 171 -2.55 -5.23 11.48
N LEU A 172 -2.88 -6.49 11.76
CA LEU A 172 -1.98 -7.61 11.49
C LEU A 172 -1.74 -7.80 10.00
N GLU A 173 -2.79 -7.76 9.19
CA GLU A 173 -2.69 -8.00 7.76
C GLU A 173 -2.01 -6.84 7.01
N SER A 174 -2.26 -5.59 7.42
CA SER A 174 -1.54 -4.42 6.90
C SER A 174 -0.04 -4.49 7.17
N SER A 175 0.35 -5.02 8.34
CA SER A 175 1.76 -5.31 8.63
C SER A 175 2.35 -6.32 7.65
N ASN A 176 1.58 -7.34 7.23
CA ASN A 176 2.03 -8.29 6.21
C ASN A 176 2.16 -7.65 4.82
N VAL A 177 1.19 -6.81 4.43
CA VAL A 177 1.25 -6.04 3.17
C VAL A 177 2.51 -5.18 3.14
N LEU A 178 2.78 -4.43 4.21
CA LEU A 178 3.95 -3.56 4.31
C LEU A 178 5.26 -4.34 4.37
N LYS A 179 5.31 -5.51 5.02
CA LYS A 179 6.49 -6.38 4.96
C LYS A 179 6.81 -6.80 3.52
N ARG A 180 5.80 -7.14 2.73
CA ARG A 180 5.99 -7.50 1.30
C ARG A 180 6.51 -6.31 0.49
N ILE A 181 5.93 -5.13 0.68
CA ILE A 181 6.40 -3.89 0.03
C ILE A 181 7.84 -3.58 0.44
N TYR A 182 8.13 -3.64 1.73
CA TYR A 182 9.46 -3.35 2.25
C TYR A 182 10.50 -4.35 1.74
N MET A 183 10.18 -5.65 1.70
CA MET A 183 11.06 -6.66 1.10
C MET A 183 11.34 -6.41 -0.38
N ARG A 184 10.37 -5.86 -1.12
CA ARG A 184 10.59 -5.41 -2.51
C ARG A 184 11.54 -4.23 -2.55
N LEU A 185 11.31 -3.21 -1.72
CA LEU A 185 12.24 -2.08 -1.61
C LEU A 185 13.66 -2.54 -1.26
N LEU A 186 13.84 -3.61 -0.49
CA LEU A 186 15.17 -4.14 -0.22
C LEU A 186 15.81 -4.96 -1.36
N SER A 187 15.06 -5.27 -2.42
CA SER A 187 15.55 -6.07 -3.53
C SER A 187 16.35 -5.21 -4.54
N PRO A 188 17.19 -5.85 -5.37
CA PRO A 188 17.89 -5.15 -6.46
C PRO A 188 16.94 -4.55 -7.52
N ASP A 189 15.71 -5.07 -7.63
CA ASP A 189 14.67 -4.58 -8.53
C ASP A 189 13.35 -4.45 -7.74
N PRO A 190 13.12 -3.30 -7.09
CA PRO A 190 11.96 -3.10 -6.23
C PRO A 190 10.64 -3.03 -7.01
N TRP A 191 10.71 -2.84 -8.34
CA TRP A 191 9.56 -2.62 -9.21
C TRP A 191 9.23 -3.82 -10.09
N GLY A 192 10.11 -4.81 -10.19
CA GLY A 192 9.89 -6.04 -10.95
C GLY A 192 8.73 -6.92 -10.47
N ASP A 193 8.34 -7.84 -11.35
CA ASP A 193 7.17 -8.73 -11.21
C ASP A 193 7.46 -10.11 -10.59
N TYR A 194 8.71 -10.36 -10.17
CA TYR A 194 9.17 -11.68 -9.65
C TYR A 194 8.26 -12.31 -8.60
#